data_AF-A0A4S3JC66-F1
#
_entry.id   AF-A0A4S3JC66-F1
#
_cell.length_a   1.000
_cell.length_b   1.000
_cell.length_c   1.000
_cell.angle_alpha   90.00
_cell.angle_beta   90.00
_cell.angle_gamma   90.00
#
_symmetry.space_group_name_H-M   'P 1'
#
loop_
_entity.id
_entity.type
_entity.pdbx_description
1 polymer ?
#
loop_
_entity_poly.entity_id
_entity_poly.type
_entity_poly.pdbx_seq_one_letter_code
_entity_poly.pdbx_strand_id
1 'polypeptide(L)'
;MAYAPMVPFRRPANLRYPHQSKGSSPCQRVQQLWLFSQRLLPDWYGFFTARPDVLDTVAALEDIPYAFDELQADGITLFTHYREGNHDLGLPAIKPIWEELHRQSGCLIRPTHPADTTTPVNKMLP
;
A
#
# COMPACT_ATOMS: atom_id res chain seq x y z
N MET A 1 -29.34 -17.08 -7.51
CA MET A 1 -28.14 -16.42 -6.96
C MET A 1 -28.58 -15.61 -5.74
N ALA A 2 -28.25 -16.04 -4.53
CA ALA A 2 -28.60 -15.34 -3.30
C ALA A 2 -27.44 -14.43 -2.87
N TYR A 3 -27.72 -13.16 -2.63
CA TYR A 3 -26.76 -12.18 -2.11
C TYR A 3 -26.46 -12.54 -0.64
N ALA A 4 -25.18 -12.70 -0.29
CA ALA A 4 -24.80 -12.82 1.11
C ALA A 4 -25.04 -11.47 1.82
N PRO A 5 -25.72 -11.43 2.98
CA PRO A 5 -25.98 -10.17 3.67
C PRO A 5 -24.68 -9.52 4.14
N MET A 6 -24.57 -8.21 4.00
CA MET A 6 -23.46 -7.42 4.56
C MET A 6 -23.39 -7.67 6.07
N VAL A 7 -22.33 -8.34 6.53
CA VAL A 7 -22.03 -8.48 7.95
C VAL A 7 -21.46 -7.14 8.43
N PRO A 8 -22.09 -6.45 9.40
CA PRO A 8 -21.58 -5.18 9.89
C PRO A 8 -20.20 -5.37 10.51
N PHE A 9 -19.25 -4.54 10.07
CA PHE A 9 -17.88 -4.51 10.59
C PHE A 9 -17.88 -4.23 12.09
N ARG A 10 -17.61 -5.26 12.90
CA ARG A 10 -17.25 -5.11 14.32
C ARG A 10 -15.75 -5.31 14.46
N ARG A 11 -15.06 -4.30 15.01
CA ARG A 11 -13.65 -4.41 15.39
C ARG A 11 -13.49 -5.57 16.38
N PRO A 12 -12.66 -6.59 16.10
CA PRO A 12 -12.33 -7.59 17.11
C PRO A 12 -11.48 -6.92 18.20
N ALA A 13 -11.89 -7.08 19.46
CA ALA A 13 -11.32 -6.40 20.63
C ALA A 13 -9.83 -6.71 20.90
N ASN A 14 -9.26 -7.69 20.17
CA ASN A 14 -7.98 -8.31 20.51
C ASN A 14 -6.90 -8.09 19.43
N LEU A 15 -7.18 -7.33 18.37
CA LEU A 15 -6.20 -7.02 17.34
C LEU A 15 -5.23 -5.95 17.85
N ARG A 16 -4.09 -6.39 18.39
CA ARG A 16 -2.97 -5.49 18.73
C ARG A 16 -2.14 -5.23 17.48
N TYR A 17 -1.97 -3.95 17.14
CA TYR A 17 -1.11 -3.50 16.05
C TYR A 17 0.33 -3.34 16.57
N PRO A 18 1.33 -4.02 16.00
CA PRO A 18 2.71 -3.61 16.21
C PRO A 18 2.95 -2.33 15.40
N HIS A 19 3.52 -1.31 16.06
CA HIS A 19 4.00 -0.06 15.48
C HIS A 19 2.92 0.91 14.91
N GLN A 20 2.37 1.76 15.77
CA GLN A 20 1.59 2.94 15.37
C GLN A 20 2.51 4.12 15.06
N SER A 21 2.98 4.24 13.82
CA SER A 21 3.33 5.57 13.31
C SER A 21 2.02 6.30 12.97
N LYS A 22 1.50 7.08 13.93
CA LYS A 22 0.37 8.04 13.83
C LYS A 22 -0.98 7.48 13.29
N GLY A 23 -1.97 7.38 14.20
CA GLY A 23 -3.42 7.17 13.98
C GLY A 23 -3.94 6.81 12.58
N SER A 24 -4.55 5.62 12.46
CA SER A 24 -5.34 5.09 11.33
C SER A 24 -5.11 5.75 9.97
N SER A 25 -3.89 5.65 9.45
CA SER A 25 -3.63 6.04 8.06
C SER A 25 -4.59 5.25 7.13
N PRO A 26 -4.97 5.81 5.97
CA PRO A 26 -5.81 5.09 5.00
C PRO A 26 -5.26 3.67 4.69
N CYS A 27 -3.94 3.50 4.62
CA CYS A 27 -3.30 2.19 4.45
C CYS A 27 -3.63 1.20 5.57
N GLN A 28 -3.64 1.61 6.85
CA GLN A 28 -3.99 0.72 7.96
C GLN A 28 -5.43 0.20 7.87
N ARG A 29 -6.37 1.03 7.37
CA ARG A 29 -7.76 0.59 7.15
C ARG A 29 -7.87 -0.41 6.01
N VAL A 30 -7.14 -0.19 4.92
CA VAL A 30 -7.10 -1.13 3.79
C VAL A 30 -6.52 -2.49 4.22
N GLN A 31 -5.48 -2.49 5.06
CA GLN A 31 -4.90 -3.72 5.62
C GLN A 31 -5.91 -4.52 6.47
N GLN A 32 -6.76 -3.84 7.26
CA GLN A 32 -7.80 -4.52 8.03
C GLN A 32 -8.84 -5.19 7.14
N LEU A 33 -9.23 -4.53 6.05
CA LEU A 33 -10.14 -5.10 5.06
C LEU A 33 -9.51 -6.31 4.36
N TRP A 34 -8.21 -6.26 4.09
CA TRP A 34 -7.48 -7.41 3.53
C TRP A 34 -7.51 -8.61 4.47
N LEU A 35 -7.10 -8.45 5.72
CA LEU A 35 -7.10 -9.53 6.71
C LEU A 35 -8.49 -10.13 6.91
N PHE A 36 -9.54 -9.31 6.80
CA PHE A 36 -10.92 -9.78 6.82
C PHE A 36 -11.29 -10.57 5.55
N SER A 37 -10.91 -10.07 4.38
CA SER A 37 -11.20 -10.70 3.09
C SER A 37 -10.52 -12.06 2.96
N GLN A 38 -9.25 -12.16 3.41
CA GLN A 38 -8.50 -13.41 3.48
C GLN A 38 -9.22 -14.50 4.30
N ARG A 39 -9.91 -14.13 5.38
CA ARG A 39 -10.65 -15.08 6.20
C ARG A 39 -11.94 -15.57 5.55
N LEU A 40 -12.55 -14.74 4.69
CA LEU A 40 -13.85 -15.06 4.09
C LEU A 40 -13.71 -15.72 2.72
N LEU A 41 -12.75 -15.27 1.91
CA LEU A 41 -12.62 -15.60 0.49
C LEU A 41 -11.14 -15.61 0.07
N PRO A 42 -10.30 -16.51 0.62
CA PRO A 42 -8.84 -16.50 0.42
C PRO A 42 -8.41 -16.67 -1.05
N ASP A 43 -9.14 -17.48 -1.83
CA ASP A 43 -8.75 -17.82 -3.21
C ASP A 43 -9.24 -16.81 -4.27
N TRP A 44 -9.94 -15.75 -3.85
CA TRP A 44 -10.65 -14.85 -4.76
C TRP A 44 -10.00 -13.49 -4.93
N TYR A 45 -9.15 -13.08 -3.99
CA TYR A 45 -8.59 -11.73 -3.96
C TYR A 45 -7.08 -11.78 -3.77
N GLY A 46 -6.37 -11.06 -4.65
CA GLY A 46 -4.99 -10.68 -4.42
C GLY A 46 -4.89 -9.31 -3.74
N PHE A 47 -3.80 -9.07 -3.04
CA PHE A 47 -3.56 -7.84 -2.28
C PHE A 47 -2.18 -7.26 -2.53
N PHE A 48 -2.18 -5.98 -2.89
CA PHE A 48 -0.98 -5.17 -2.97
C PHE A 48 -1.03 -4.09 -1.91
N THR A 49 -0.06 -4.10 -0.99
CA THR A 49 0.01 -3.10 0.07
C THR A 49 0.77 -1.85 -0.38
N ALA A 50 0.33 -0.67 0.04
CA ALA A 50 1.01 0.61 -0.22
C ALA A 50 1.66 1.14 1.07
N ARG A 51 2.28 0.25 1.84
CA ARG A 51 2.82 0.57 3.18
C ARG A 51 4.13 1.35 3.15
N PRO A 52 5.14 0.97 2.33
CA PRO A 52 6.44 1.61 2.40
C PRO A 52 6.36 3.11 2.11
N ASP A 53 6.76 3.94 3.07
CA ASP A 53 7.06 5.35 2.82
C ASP A 53 8.44 5.42 2.18
N VAL A 54 8.52 5.54 0.85
CA VAL A 54 9.80 5.54 0.12
C VAL A 54 10.69 6.73 0.46
N LEU A 55 10.17 7.72 1.19
CA LEU A 55 10.93 8.88 1.65
C LEU A 55 11.60 8.64 3.00
N ASP A 56 11.24 7.57 3.70
CA ASP A 56 11.93 7.05 4.88
C ASP A 56 12.46 5.66 4.55
N THR A 57 13.70 5.61 4.05
CA THR A 57 14.33 4.36 3.63
C THR A 57 14.35 3.29 4.73
N VAL A 58 14.57 3.68 5.99
CA VAL A 58 14.64 2.74 7.11
C VAL A 58 13.26 2.14 7.35
N ALA A 59 12.23 2.99 7.47
CA ALA A 59 10.87 2.52 7.65
C ALA A 59 10.39 1.66 6.45
N ALA A 60 10.74 2.03 5.22
CA ALA A 60 10.41 1.25 4.03
C ALA A 60 11.01 -0.16 4.06
N LEU A 61 12.27 -0.29 4.48
CA LEU A 61 12.95 -1.59 4.59
C LEU A 61 12.40 -2.46 5.72
N GLU A 62 11.84 -1.88 6.78
CA GLU A 62 11.10 -2.61 7.82
C GLU A 62 9.70 -3.02 7.35
N ASP A 63 9.07 -2.18 6.54
CA ASP A 63 7.71 -2.37 6.04
C ASP A 63 7.60 -3.48 4.99
N ILE A 64 8.65 -3.70 4.18
CA ILE A 64 8.64 -4.69 3.10
C ILE A 64 8.55 -6.13 3.65
N PRO A 65 9.42 -6.61 4.57
CA PRO A 65 9.28 -7.95 5.15
C PRO A 65 7.93 -8.12 5.83
N TYR A 66 7.47 -7.11 6.59
CA TYR A 66 6.14 -7.14 7.21
C TYR A 66 5.01 -7.35 6.19
N ALA A 67 5.10 -6.72 5.02
CA ALA A 67 4.10 -6.88 3.97
C ALA A 67 3.98 -8.34 3.47
N PHE A 68 5.12 -9.00 3.28
CA PHE A 68 5.15 -10.35 2.74
C PHE A 68 4.96 -11.42 3.82
N ASP A 69 5.61 -11.26 4.97
CA ASP A 69 5.64 -12.28 6.03
C ASP A 69 4.37 -12.25 6.88
N GLU A 70 3.91 -11.05 7.28
CA GLU A 70 2.79 -10.91 8.23
C GLU A 70 1.46 -10.66 7.54
N LEU A 71 1.45 -9.81 6.49
CA LEU A 71 0.23 -9.53 5.74
C LEU A 71 0.01 -10.52 4.59
N GLN A 72 1.00 -11.33 4.22
CA GLN A 72 0.94 -12.23 3.08
C GLN A 72 0.47 -11.53 1.81
N ALA A 73 0.95 -10.30 1.59
CA ALA A 73 0.62 -9.53 0.41
C ALA A 73 1.23 -10.20 -0.84
N ASP A 74 0.49 -10.18 -1.95
CA ASP A 74 0.98 -10.65 -3.25
C ASP A 74 1.97 -9.67 -3.89
N GLY A 75 2.08 -8.45 -3.34
CA GLY A 75 3.06 -7.47 -3.75
C GLY A 75 2.92 -6.13 -3.06
N ILE A 76 3.76 -5.18 -3.51
CA ILE A 76 3.79 -3.82 -2.98
C ILE A 76 3.37 -2.84 -4.08
N THR A 77 2.50 -1.90 -3.76
CA THR A 77 2.24 -0.76 -4.64
C THR A 77 3.12 0.42 -4.26
N LEU A 78 3.86 0.93 -5.23
CA LEU A 78 4.52 2.23 -5.15
C LEU A 78 3.77 3.26 -6.00
N PHE A 79 3.93 4.53 -5.65
CA PHE A 79 3.38 5.64 -6.41
C PHE A 79 4.44 6.27 -7.31
N THR A 80 4.03 6.87 -8.43
CA THR A 80 4.98 7.56 -9.33
C THR A 80 5.64 8.78 -8.68
N HIS A 81 4.92 9.44 -7.77
CA HIS A 81 5.39 10.60 -7.01
C HIS A 81 4.90 10.55 -5.56
N TYR A 82 5.73 11.03 -4.63
CA TYR A 82 5.43 11.09 -3.20
C TYR A 82 5.54 12.51 -2.64
N ARG A 83 4.50 13.02 -1.97
CA ARG A 83 4.45 14.39 -1.40
C ARG A 83 4.65 15.50 -2.46
N GLU A 84 4.71 16.75 -2.02
CA GLU A 84 5.01 17.91 -2.86
C GLU A 84 6.52 17.94 -3.18
N GLY A 85 6.89 18.16 -4.45
CA GLY A 85 8.29 18.23 -4.90
C GLY A 85 8.72 17.10 -5.84
N ASN A 86 10.00 17.07 -6.21
CA ASN A 86 10.57 16.12 -7.18
C ASN A 86 10.98 14.80 -6.50
N HIS A 87 10.01 14.15 -5.87
CA HIS A 87 10.18 12.94 -5.08
C HIS A 87 9.76 11.70 -5.87
N ASP A 88 10.51 11.49 -6.95
CA ASP A 88 10.24 10.45 -7.92
C ASP A 88 11.02 9.18 -7.55
N LEU A 89 10.60 8.05 -8.12
CA LEU A 89 11.20 6.74 -7.85
C LEU A 89 12.67 6.58 -8.28
N GLY A 90 13.24 7.60 -8.95
CA GLY A 90 14.64 7.65 -9.36
C GLY A 90 15.60 8.25 -8.34
N LEU A 91 15.14 8.66 -7.15
CA LEU A 91 16.01 9.22 -6.12
C LEU A 91 17.05 8.19 -5.61
N PRO A 92 18.31 8.58 -5.36
CA PRO A 92 19.33 7.67 -4.84
C PRO A 92 18.94 6.97 -3.53
N ALA A 93 18.17 7.63 -2.68
CA ALA A 93 17.70 7.10 -1.39
C ALA A 93 16.74 5.90 -1.54
N ILE A 94 16.13 5.72 -2.72
CA ILE A 94 15.17 4.64 -3.02
C ILE A 94 15.90 3.39 -3.53
N LYS A 95 17.16 3.50 -3.96
CA LYS A 95 17.95 2.35 -4.41
C LYS A 95 17.89 1.11 -3.50
N PRO A 96 18.11 1.20 -2.17
CA PRO A 96 18.01 0.03 -1.29
C PRO A 96 16.59 -0.56 -1.23
N ILE A 97 15.55 0.26 -1.37
CA ILE A 97 14.15 -0.20 -1.45
C ILE A 97 13.96 -1.03 -2.72
N TRP A 98 14.51 -0.58 -3.85
CA TRP A 98 14.46 -1.32 -5.11
C TRP A 98 15.19 -2.67 -5.02
N GLU A 99 16.35 -2.70 -4.37
CA GLU A 99 17.11 -3.94 -4.15
C GLU A 99 16.30 -4.95 -3.32
N GLU A 100 15.63 -4.49 -2.27
CA GLU A 100 14.77 -5.33 -1.44
C GLU A 100 13.51 -5.81 -2.18
N LEU A 101 12.85 -4.94 -2.94
CA LEU A 101 11.70 -5.30 -3.76
C LEU A 101 12.05 -6.31 -4.87
N HIS A 102 13.25 -6.19 -5.45
CA HIS A 102 13.76 -7.14 -6.43
C HIS A 102 13.90 -8.54 -5.83
N ARG A 103 14.29 -8.63 -4.55
CA ARG A 103 14.41 -9.90 -3.82
C ARG A 103 13.05 -10.54 -3.51
N GLN A 104 12.02 -9.74 -3.21
CA GLN A 104 10.72 -10.20 -2.70
C GLN A 104 9.63 -10.34 -3.78
N SER A 105 10.00 -10.29 -5.06
CA SER A 105 9.19 -10.77 -6.19
C SER A 105 7.99 -9.93 -6.66
N GLY A 106 7.94 -8.62 -6.40
CA GLY A 106 7.07 -7.76 -7.21
C GLY A 106 6.66 -6.42 -6.64
N CYS A 107 6.61 -5.41 -7.51
CA CYS A 107 5.95 -4.15 -7.23
C CYS A 107 5.03 -3.73 -8.38
N LEU A 108 3.95 -3.04 -8.03
CA LEU A 108 3.07 -2.36 -8.96
C LEU A 108 3.32 -0.86 -8.84
N ILE A 109 3.54 -0.17 -9.98
CA ILE A 109 3.62 1.29 -9.99
C ILE A 109 2.24 1.86 -10.33
N ARG A 110 1.65 2.58 -9.38
CA ARG A 110 0.36 3.25 -9.55
C ARG A 110 0.59 4.75 -9.76
N PRO A 111 0.09 5.35 -10.85
CA PRO A 111 0.12 6.80 -11.01
C PRO A 111 -0.60 7.50 -9.85
N THR A 112 0.04 8.51 -9.27
CA THR A 112 -0.65 9.52 -8.45
C THR A 112 -1.17 10.65 -9.32
N HIS A 113 -2.16 11.42 -8.83
CA HIS A 113 -2.56 12.64 -9.51
C HIS A 113 -1.35 13.53 -9.75
N PRO A 114 -1.31 14.25 -10.89
CA PRO A 114 -0.18 15.10 -11.20
C PRO A 114 0.02 16.13 -10.09
N ALA A 115 1.29 16.34 -9.71
CA ALA A 115 1.65 17.38 -8.75
C ALA A 115 1.26 18.78 -9.28
N ASP A 116 1.26 18.94 -10.60
CA ASP A 116 0.70 20.09 -11.29
C ASP A 116 -0.78 19.84 -11.62
N THR A 117 -1.67 20.48 -10.87
CA THR A 117 -3.12 20.49 -11.13
C THR A 117 -3.55 21.68 -11.99
N THR A 118 -2.63 22.59 -12.30
CA THR A 118 -2.88 23.84 -13.02
C THR A 118 -2.66 23.71 -14.52
N THR A 119 -1.81 22.77 -14.95
CA THR A 119 -1.57 22.48 -16.36
C THR A 119 -2.17 21.12 -16.73
N PRO A 120 -3.34 21.07 -17.39
CA PRO A 120 -3.88 19.81 -17.85
C PRO A 120 -2.93 19.17 -18.86
N VAL A 121 -2.45 17.96 -18.55
CA VAL A 121 -1.57 17.17 -19.44
C VAL A 121 -2.30 16.85 -20.76
N ASN A 122 -3.62 16.75 -20.70
CA ASN A 122 -4.49 16.60 -21.86
C ASN A 122 -5.67 17.58 -21.75
N LYS A 123 -5.80 18.46 -22.75
CA LYS A 123 -6.86 19.47 -22.83
C LYS A 123 -8.28 18.89 -22.94
N MET A 124 -8.40 17.59 -23.21
CA MET A 124 -9.67 16.88 -23.35
C MET A 124 -10.06 16.06 -22.13
N LEU A 125 -9.16 15.91 -21.14
CA LEU A 125 -9.52 15.37 -19.84
C LEU A 125 -10.13 16.51 -19.02
N PRO A 126 -11.27 16.28 -18.33
CA PRO A 126 -11.97 17.30 -17.56
C PRO A 126 -11.13 17.88 -16.43
#